data_AF-A0A835XET0-F1
#
_entry.id   AF-A0A835XET0-F1
#
_cell.length_a   1.000
_cell.length_b   1.000
_cell.length_c   1.000
_cell.angle_alpha   90.00
_cell.angle_beta   90.00
_cell.angle_gamma   90.00
#
_symmetry.space_group_name_H-M   'P 1'
#
loop_
_entity.id
_entity.type
_entity.pdbx_description
1 polymer ?
#
loop_
_entity_poly.entity_id
_entity_poly.type
_entity_poly.pdbx_seq_one_letter_code
_entity_poly.pdbx_strand_id
1 'polypeptide(L)'
;MNFTRQIVSNVTSGDWRVCFSLRGQACRPVRGRCCGTQLELAQFLIADNCYGSVYDVLVDGNERSPNYHVYDFRGWTYTTLKFNRLGLTPSTAKGQEICFSVRGSTCPDLDTLCKGYGCQVALGNVAGQEKEYCCPYQKVTWPQP
;
A
#
# COMPACT_ATOMS: atom_id res chain seq x y z
N MET A 1 -6.28 -6.82 9.75
CA MET A 1 -5.26 -5.76 9.82
C MET A 1 -5.68 -4.71 8.81
N ASN A 2 -5.72 -3.44 9.21
CA ASN A 2 -6.21 -2.37 8.34
C ASN A 2 -5.27 -1.17 8.41
N PHE A 3 -5.23 -0.37 7.35
CA PHE A 3 -4.68 0.99 7.40
C PHE A 3 -5.60 1.90 8.18
N THR A 4 -5.05 2.78 9.01
CA THR A 4 -5.89 3.55 9.96
C THR A 4 -5.56 5.01 10.11
N ARG A 5 -4.32 5.41 9.86
CA ARG A 5 -3.94 6.81 9.89
C ARG A 5 -3.11 7.08 8.67
N GLN A 6 -3.43 8.16 7.98
CA GLN A 6 -2.63 8.67 6.88
C GLN A 6 -2.17 10.07 7.27
N ILE A 7 -0.87 10.30 7.14
CA ILE A 7 -0.29 11.64 7.20
C ILE A 7 0.14 11.96 5.78
N VAL A 8 -0.48 13.00 5.22
CA VAL A 8 -0.12 13.55 3.91
C VAL A 8 0.52 14.90 4.16
N SER A 9 1.71 15.11 3.62
CA SER A 9 2.37 16.41 3.63
C SER A 9 2.92 16.73 2.25
N ASN A 10 2.87 18.01 1.88
CA ASN A 10 3.61 18.49 0.72
C ASN A 10 5.09 18.55 1.10
N VAL A 11 5.92 17.84 0.35
CA VAL A 11 7.37 17.92 0.49
C VAL A 11 7.84 18.78 -0.66
N THR A 12 8.50 19.88 -0.34
CA THR A 12 8.95 20.96 -1.24
C THR A 12 9.08 20.55 -2.72
N SER A 13 8.58 21.38 -3.65
CA SER A 13 8.55 21.20 -5.12
C SER A 13 7.36 20.47 -5.75
N GLY A 14 6.23 20.37 -5.04
CA GLY A 14 5.00 19.77 -5.58
C GLY A 14 4.93 18.24 -5.40
N ASP A 15 5.91 17.67 -4.70
CA ASP A 15 5.92 16.27 -4.31
C ASP A 15 5.09 16.06 -3.04
N TRP A 16 4.61 14.82 -2.88
CA TRP A 16 3.74 14.45 -1.77
C TRP A 16 4.36 13.34 -0.94
N ARG A 17 4.42 13.51 0.37
CA ARG A 17 4.73 12.43 1.31
C ARG A 17 3.45 11.83 1.84
N VAL A 18 3.41 10.52 1.84
CA VAL A 18 2.32 9.73 2.38
C VAL A 18 2.90 8.76 3.39
N CYS A 19 2.40 8.81 4.62
CA CYS A 19 2.69 7.83 5.65
C CYS A 19 1.39 7.17 6.07
N PHE A 20 1.37 5.85 6.17
CA PHE A 20 0.23 5.10 6.67
C PHE A 20 0.61 4.17 7.81
N SER A 21 -0.16 4.25 8.89
CA SER A 21 0.00 3.37 10.04
C SER A 21 -0.91 2.16 9.94
N LEU A 22 -0.32 0.98 10.16
CA LEU A 22 -1.03 -0.29 10.26
C LEU A 22 -1.64 -0.43 11.66
N ARG A 23 -2.91 -0.83 11.70
CA ARG A 23 -3.57 -1.27 12.93
C ARG A 23 -3.70 -2.79 12.92
N GLY A 24 -3.13 -3.40 13.94
CA GLY A 24 -3.49 -4.76 14.33
C GLY A 24 -4.99 -4.78 14.64
N GLN A 25 -5.76 -5.50 13.83
CA GLN A 25 -7.18 -5.71 14.09
C GLN A 25 -7.29 -7.00 14.91
N ALA A 26 -8.05 -6.96 16.02
CA ALA A 26 -8.43 -8.17 16.72
C ALA A 26 -9.15 -9.10 15.74
N CYS A 27 -8.55 -10.26 15.47
CA CYS A 27 -9.12 -11.21 14.54
C CYS A 27 -10.50 -11.66 15.01
N ARG A 28 -11.52 -11.47 14.17
CA ARG A 28 -12.79 -12.19 14.34
C ARG A 28 -12.72 -13.45 13.47
N PRO A 29 -12.77 -14.66 14.06
CA PRO A 29 -12.57 -15.93 13.35
C PRO A 29 -13.58 -16.21 12.24
N VAL A 30 -14.69 -15.48 12.21
CA VAL A 30 -15.89 -15.94 11.50
C VAL A 30 -15.79 -15.79 9.98
N ARG A 31 -14.89 -14.95 9.41
CA ARG A 31 -14.80 -14.77 7.93
C ARG A 31 -13.44 -14.35 7.32
N GLY A 32 -12.34 -14.26 8.07
CA GLY A 32 -11.13 -13.56 7.59
C GLY A 32 -9.91 -14.42 7.29
N ARG A 33 -9.59 -14.66 6.00
CA ARG A 33 -8.35 -15.33 5.53
C ARG A 33 -7.03 -14.61 5.87
N CYS A 34 -7.11 -13.45 6.51
CA CYS A 34 -5.98 -12.62 6.94
C CYS A 34 -5.51 -12.87 8.37
N CYS A 35 -6.27 -13.65 9.14
CA CYS A 35 -5.97 -13.82 10.55
C CYS A 35 -4.87 -14.87 10.73
N GLY A 36 -3.79 -14.50 11.44
CA GLY A 36 -2.67 -15.39 11.74
C GLY A 36 -1.62 -15.48 10.63
N THR A 37 -1.84 -14.82 9.49
CA THR A 37 -0.88 -14.79 8.38
C THR A 37 0.17 -13.69 8.60
N GLN A 38 1.42 -14.03 8.31
CA GLN A 38 2.50 -13.06 8.21
C GLN A 38 2.26 -12.17 6.97
N LEU A 39 2.15 -10.87 7.23
CA LEU A 39 2.05 -9.84 6.23
C LEU A 39 3.42 -9.58 5.62
N GLU A 40 3.53 -9.88 4.35
CA GLU A 40 4.76 -9.79 3.58
C GLU A 40 4.65 -8.81 2.41
N LEU A 41 3.42 -8.49 2.01
CA LEU A 41 3.12 -7.64 0.87
C LEU A 41 2.01 -6.64 1.21
N ALA A 42 2.23 -5.38 0.86
CA ALA A 42 1.18 -4.39 0.64
C ALA A 42 1.18 -4.00 -0.84
N GLN A 43 0.02 -4.06 -1.50
CA GLN A 43 -0.12 -3.69 -2.91
C GLN A 43 -1.20 -2.64 -3.10
N PHE A 44 -0.87 -1.57 -3.83
CA PHE A 44 -1.74 -0.47 -4.19
C PHE A 44 -2.05 -0.58 -5.67
N LEU A 45 -3.33 -0.56 -6.04
CA LEU A 45 -3.70 -0.32 -7.44
C LEU A 45 -3.55 1.18 -7.72
N ILE A 46 -2.71 1.52 -8.70
CA ILE A 46 -2.41 2.92 -9.03
C ILE A 46 -2.74 3.24 -10.48
N ALA A 47 -2.77 4.53 -10.81
CA ALA A 47 -2.85 5.00 -12.19
C ALA A 47 -1.60 4.64 -12.99
N ASP A 48 -1.81 4.18 -14.22
CA ASP A 48 -0.72 3.64 -15.05
C ASP A 48 0.29 4.73 -15.42
N ASN A 49 -0.17 5.97 -15.60
CA ASN A 49 0.67 7.15 -15.80
C ASN A 49 1.50 7.53 -14.57
N CYS A 50 1.18 7.01 -13.38
CA CYS A 50 1.95 7.22 -12.16
C CYS A 50 3.03 6.15 -11.93
N TYR A 51 3.26 5.25 -12.88
CA TYR A 51 4.39 4.31 -12.84
C TYR A 51 5.71 5.06 -12.60
N GLY A 52 6.52 4.58 -11.64
CA GLY A 52 7.82 5.18 -11.33
C GLY A 52 7.77 6.53 -10.58
N SER A 53 6.58 7.01 -10.20
CA SER A 53 6.44 8.26 -9.43
C SER A 53 6.81 8.11 -7.95
N VAL A 54 6.86 6.90 -7.40
CA VAL A 54 7.07 6.67 -5.97
C VAL A 54 8.54 6.53 -5.66
N TYR A 55 9.00 7.17 -4.57
CA TYR A 55 10.37 7.13 -4.09
C TYR A 55 10.44 7.31 -2.56
N ASP A 56 11.64 7.29 -1.97
CA ASP A 56 11.90 7.42 -0.52
C ASP A 56 11.02 6.51 0.36
N VAL A 57 10.83 5.25 -0.05
CA VAL A 57 9.97 4.34 0.71
C VAL A 57 10.66 3.97 2.03
N LEU A 58 9.96 4.20 3.14
CA LEU A 58 10.36 3.77 4.48
C LEU A 58 9.33 2.79 5.02
N VAL A 59 9.81 1.67 5.57
CA VAL A 59 9.00 0.72 6.33
C VAL A 59 9.61 0.64 7.71
N ASP A 60 8.91 1.18 8.71
CA ASP A 60 9.41 1.29 10.09
C ASP A 60 10.79 1.97 10.18
N GLY A 61 10.96 3.05 9.41
CA GLY A 61 12.24 3.77 9.31
C GLY A 61 13.32 3.10 8.44
N ASN A 62 13.08 1.89 7.94
CA ASN A 62 14.03 1.20 7.05
C ASN A 62 13.75 1.53 5.59
N GLU A 63 14.77 1.94 4.85
CA GLU A 63 14.67 2.21 3.41
C GLU A 63 14.30 0.94 2.63
N ARG A 64 13.39 1.13 1.67
CA ARG A 64 12.94 0.10 0.74
C ARG A 64 12.89 0.68 -0.67
N SER A 65 12.99 -0.21 -1.66
CA SER A 65 12.71 0.16 -3.05
C SER A 65 11.23 -0.07 -3.36
N PRO A 66 10.56 0.86 -4.06
CA PRO A 66 9.24 0.60 -4.60
C PRO A 66 9.34 -0.49 -5.68
N ASN A 67 8.41 -1.44 -5.67
CA ASN A 67 8.29 -2.45 -6.71
C ASN A 67 7.01 -2.20 -7.50
N TYR A 68 7.07 -2.39 -8.81
CA TYR A 68 5.90 -2.23 -9.69
C TYR A 68 5.62 -3.51 -10.45
N HIS A 69 4.34 -3.80 -10.63
CA HIS A 69 3.90 -4.87 -11.52
C HIS A 69 2.78 -4.36 -12.41
N VAL A 70 3.02 -4.43 -13.72
CA VAL A 70 2.08 -4.09 -14.78
C VAL A 70 1.55 -5.39 -15.36
N TYR A 71 0.23 -5.48 -15.51
CA TYR A 71 -0.41 -6.64 -16.12
C TYR A 71 -1.63 -6.22 -16.93
N ASP A 72 -1.94 -7.01 -17.96
CA ASP A 72 -3.11 -6.82 -18.79
C ASP A 72 -4.20 -7.84 -18.42
N PHE A 73 -5.44 -7.37 -18.25
CA PHE A 73 -6.58 -8.22 -17.99
C PHE A 73 -7.82 -7.72 -18.73
N ARG A 74 -8.38 -8.58 -19.60
CA ARG A 74 -9.56 -8.28 -20.42
C ARG A 74 -9.42 -7.01 -21.28
N GLY A 75 -8.24 -6.77 -21.83
CA GLY A 75 -7.96 -5.61 -22.68
C GLY A 75 -7.68 -4.30 -21.94
N TRP A 76 -7.54 -4.37 -20.60
CA TRP A 76 -7.17 -3.23 -19.76
C TRP A 76 -5.81 -3.46 -19.12
N THR A 77 -4.97 -2.44 -19.09
CA THR A 77 -3.70 -2.43 -18.37
C THR A 77 -3.92 -1.94 -16.94
N TYR A 78 -3.26 -2.61 -15.99
CA TYR A 78 -3.29 -2.27 -14.58
C TYR A 78 -1.88 -2.22 -14.02
N THR A 79 -1.60 -1.16 -13.26
CA THR A 79 -0.33 -0.98 -12.54
C THR A 79 -0.55 -1.13 -11.04
N THR A 80 0.24 -2.00 -10.44
CA THR A 80 0.28 -2.16 -8.98
C THR A 80 1.62 -1.72 -8.42
N LEU A 81 1.59 -0.87 -7.40
CA LEU A 81 2.72 -0.54 -6.56
C LEU A 81 2.77 -1.52 -5.39
N LYS A 82 3.92 -2.13 -5.15
CA LYS A 82 4.12 -3.21 -4.18
C LYS A 82 5.23 -2.87 -3.21
N PHE A 83 4.97 -3.11 -1.93
CA PHE A 83 5.96 -3.12 -0.85
C PHE A 83 6.05 -4.54 -0.31
N ASN A 84 7.15 -5.21 -0.65
CA ASN A 84 7.41 -6.61 -0.29
C ASN A 84 8.29 -6.71 0.97
N ARG A 85 8.39 -7.92 1.53
CA ARG A 85 9.24 -8.27 2.68
C ARG A 85 8.92 -7.42 3.90
N LEU A 86 7.63 -7.20 4.16
CA LEU A 86 7.19 -6.43 5.30
C LEU A 86 7.50 -7.14 6.63
N GLY A 87 7.52 -8.48 6.67
CA GLY A 87 7.87 -9.22 7.88
C GLY A 87 6.94 -8.97 9.07
N LEU A 88 5.71 -8.51 8.82
CA LEU A 88 4.79 -8.08 9.87
C LEU A 88 3.85 -9.21 10.26
N THR A 89 3.54 -9.34 11.54
CA THR A 89 2.51 -10.27 12.02
C THR A 89 1.34 -9.46 12.55
N PRO A 90 0.16 -10.06 12.79
CA PRO A 90 -0.94 -9.33 13.42
C PRO A 90 -0.57 -8.66 14.76
N SER A 91 0.38 -9.21 15.52
CA SER A 91 0.86 -8.64 16.78
C SER A 91 1.88 -7.52 16.57
N THR A 92 2.79 -7.63 15.59
CA THR A 92 3.82 -6.60 15.34
C THR A 92 3.35 -5.49 14.42
N ALA A 93 2.32 -5.71 13.59
CA ALA A 93 1.80 -4.72 12.64
C ALA A 93 1.17 -3.49 13.32
N LYS A 94 0.80 -3.57 14.60
CA LYS A 94 0.16 -2.45 15.29
C LYS A 94 1.16 -1.31 15.51
N GLY A 95 0.91 -0.16 14.90
CA GLY A 95 1.73 1.04 15.05
C GLY A 95 2.90 1.12 14.06
N GLN A 96 3.11 0.07 13.26
CA GLN A 96 4.07 0.06 12.18
C GLN A 96 3.66 1.05 11.10
N GLU A 97 4.64 1.77 10.56
CA GLU A 97 4.43 2.82 9.57
C GLU A 97 5.10 2.45 8.25
N ILE A 98 4.38 2.71 7.16
CA ILE A 98 4.95 2.67 5.82
C ILE A 98 4.77 4.06 5.24
N CYS A 99 5.86 4.66 4.80
CA CYS A 99 5.85 5.96 4.18
C CYS A 99 6.47 5.90 2.79
N PHE A 100 6.00 6.73 1.88
CA PHE A 100 6.62 6.93 0.57
C PHE A 100 6.34 8.34 0.05
N SER A 101 7.20 8.80 -0.85
CA SER A 101 7.06 10.09 -1.52
C SER A 101 6.57 9.85 -2.95
N VAL A 102 5.81 10.79 -3.50
CA VAL A 102 5.25 10.77 -4.85
C VAL A 102 5.75 12.00 -5.59
N ARG A 103 6.36 11.77 -6.75
CA ARG A 103 6.89 12.83 -7.59
C ARG A 103 5.76 13.53 -8.34
N GLY A 104 5.49 14.79 -8.00
CA GLY A 104 4.41 15.61 -8.57
C GLY A 104 4.54 15.81 -10.09
N SER A 105 5.77 15.88 -10.60
CA SER A 105 6.03 15.99 -12.04
C SER A 105 5.58 14.77 -12.87
N THR A 106 5.40 13.61 -12.21
CA THR A 106 4.97 12.36 -12.86
C THR A 106 3.54 12.00 -12.45
N CYS A 107 3.19 12.21 -11.18
CA CYS A 107 1.87 11.94 -10.63
C CYS A 107 1.44 13.15 -9.77
N PRO A 108 0.58 14.04 -10.30
CA PRO A 108 0.35 15.37 -9.73
C PRO A 108 -0.17 15.41 -8.30
N ASP A 109 -0.99 14.42 -7.93
CA ASP A 109 -1.64 14.32 -6.63
C ASP A 109 -2.02 12.86 -6.32
N LEU A 110 -2.45 12.64 -5.08
CA LEU A 110 -2.79 11.31 -4.56
C LEU A 110 -4.11 10.77 -5.12
N ASP A 111 -5.03 11.64 -5.54
CA ASP A 111 -6.29 11.22 -6.16
C ASP A 111 -6.02 10.66 -7.56
N THR A 112 -5.11 11.31 -8.31
CA THR A 112 -4.59 10.83 -9.58
C THR A 112 -3.86 9.51 -9.38
N LEU A 113 -2.97 9.41 -8.38
CA LEU A 113 -2.28 8.16 -8.06
C LEU A 113 -3.25 6.99 -7.90
N CYS A 114 -4.41 7.22 -7.29
CA CYS A 114 -5.36 6.17 -6.91
C CYS A 114 -6.55 6.01 -7.85
N LYS A 115 -6.52 6.66 -9.03
CA LYS A 115 -7.65 6.69 -9.98
C LYS A 115 -8.97 7.16 -9.32
N GLY A 116 -8.94 8.07 -8.33
CA GLY A 116 -10.13 8.68 -7.70
C GLY A 116 -10.23 8.56 -6.16
N TYR A 117 -11.48 8.53 -5.63
CA TYR A 117 -11.91 8.64 -4.21
C TYR A 117 -11.39 7.56 -3.23
N GLY A 118 -10.08 7.34 -3.20
CA GLY A 118 -9.37 6.45 -2.30
C GLY A 118 -8.63 5.31 -3.00
N CYS A 119 -7.44 5.03 -2.49
CA CYS A 119 -6.58 3.96 -2.99
C CYS A 119 -7.09 2.58 -2.60
N GLN A 120 -7.09 1.66 -3.56
CA GLN A 120 -7.34 0.25 -3.29
C GLN A 120 -6.05 -0.41 -2.87
N VAL A 121 -6.04 -0.96 -1.65
CA VAL A 121 -4.85 -1.58 -1.07
C VAL A 121 -5.18 -3.00 -0.63
N ALA A 122 -4.41 -3.98 -1.06
CA ALA A 122 -4.50 -5.33 -0.54
C ALA A 122 -3.24 -5.70 0.26
N LEU A 123 -3.45 -6.50 1.28
CA LEU A 123 -2.42 -7.04 2.15
C LEU A 123 -2.30 -8.54 1.89
N GLY A 124 -1.11 -9.13 1.92
CA GLY A 124 -0.95 -10.56 1.67
C GLY A 124 0.36 -11.16 2.18
N ASN A 125 0.46 -12.48 2.10
CA ASN A 125 1.71 -13.22 2.30
C ASN A 125 2.53 -13.34 1.00
N VAL A 126 3.74 -13.89 1.10
CA VAL A 126 4.56 -14.25 -0.08
C VAL A 126 3.87 -15.39 -0.84
N ALA A 127 3.80 -15.25 -2.16
CA ALA A 127 3.37 -16.32 -3.06
C ALA A 127 4.26 -17.58 -2.90
N GLY A 128 3.65 -18.76 -2.83
CA GLY A 128 4.36 -20.05 -2.79
C GLY A 128 4.48 -20.74 -1.43
N GLN A 129 4.04 -20.12 -0.31
CA GLN A 129 3.95 -20.78 0.99
C GLN A 129 2.51 -21.30 1.21
N GLU A 130 2.26 -22.50 0.69
CA GLU A 130 1.12 -23.42 0.82
C GLU A 130 -0.32 -22.92 0.60
N LYS A 131 -0.67 -21.66 0.89
CA LYS A 131 -1.92 -20.99 0.48
C LYS A 131 -1.67 -19.48 0.34
N GLU A 132 -1.84 -18.94 -0.86
CA GLU A 132 -1.86 -17.49 -1.09
C GLU A 132 -3.08 -16.89 -0.37
N TYR A 133 -2.82 -16.14 0.68
CA TYR A 133 -3.84 -15.46 1.46
C TYR A 133 -3.74 -13.97 1.19
N CYS A 134 -4.39 -13.54 0.10
CA CYS A 134 -4.71 -12.15 -0.08
C CYS A 134 -5.84 -11.78 0.87
N CYS A 135 -5.61 -10.72 1.63
CA CYS A 135 -6.68 -10.03 2.31
C CYS A 135 -7.63 -9.38 1.31
N PRO A 136 -8.95 -9.32 1.64
CA PRO A 136 -9.84 -8.42 0.95
C PRO A 136 -9.20 -7.03 0.89
N TYR A 137 -9.22 -6.43 -0.30
CA TYR A 137 -8.69 -5.09 -0.46
C TYR A 137 -9.48 -4.10 0.39
N GLN A 138 -8.82 -3.01 0.73
CA GLN A 138 -9.34 -1.91 1.52
C GLN A 138 -9.34 -0.68 0.63
N LYS A 139 -10.37 0.16 0.76
CA LYS A 139 -10.32 1.51 0.23
C LYS A 139 -9.75 2.41 1.32
N VAL A 140 -8.65 3.10 1.01
CA VAL A 140 -8.04 4.05 1.91
C VAL A 140 -8.16 5.44 1.28
N THR A 141 -8.98 6.28 1.88
CA THR A 141 -9.26 7.64 1.42
C THR A 141 -8.18 8.58 1.94
N TRP A 142 -7.49 9.26 1.04
CA TRP A 142 -6.50 10.26 1.43
C TRP A 142 -7.15 11.39 2.22
N PRO A 143 -6.56 11.83 3.34
CA PRO A 143 -6.95 13.10 3.92
C PRO A 143 -6.73 14.17 2.86
N GLN A 144 -7.78 14.95 2.59
CA GLN A 144 -7.68 16.11 1.74
C GLN A 144 -6.71 17.10 2.41
N PRO A 145 -5.89 17.85 1.64
CA PRO A 145 -5.00 18.88 2.17
C PRO A 145 -5.73 19.91 3.04
#